data_AF-A0A3B4B6I8-F1
#
_entry.id   AF-A0A3B4B6I8-F1
#
_cell.length_a   1.000
_cell.length_b   1.000
_cell.length_c   1.000
_cell.angle_alpha   90.00
_cell.angle_beta   90.00
_cell.angle_gamma   90.00
#
_symmetry.space_group_name_H-M   'P 1'
#
loop_
_entity.id
_entity.type
_entity.pdbx_description
1 polymer ?
#
loop_
_entity_poly.entity_id
_entity_poly.type
_entity_poly.pdbx_seq_one_letter_code
_entity_poly.pdbx_strand_id
1 'polypeptide(L)'
;GVSHCNSNSIKALISCKIDSRELLVISLSQPPSSLGLLALYALALRSSCYDLSTITFTVKGHTDTLLNQLKSALQREKDDITVSQHSRPSTNYYQYSLGVMSLCVGGVRVEHHVLHKLLKAVEQDHLKHGEAECVDSYAMAGMALQCVKDSRAHVLRAIELNTALTKIQNKLLAARRPDGHIGNEYSTGLAVQALLAMGQQVFECSMPLEAMRRDARNGLYHNPMALSQVLPALQLRSYISTRTKQCLAEDDSLVLEPPEPVVEAPVQPKVFVSVTVHTSEGTKSLYSVNVPQGSSLLQVLELLATDSTAGFTFEKESSLWGPFLSVVNGEQARQSDRRYWQLSAENSVLTQGIRDYKIEMPQNIVIKNTSY
;
A
#
# COMPACT_ATOMS: atom_id res chain seq x y z
N GLY A 1 -30.59 24.94 4.32
CA GLY A 1 -31.08 23.61 3.93
C GLY A 1 -30.03 22.60 4.33
N VAL A 2 -30.29 21.84 5.39
CA VAL A 2 -29.37 20.82 5.89
C VAL A 2 -29.65 19.55 5.08
N SER A 3 -28.81 19.27 4.09
CA SER A 3 -28.85 17.99 3.36
C SER A 3 -28.49 16.86 4.33
N HIS A 4 -29.46 16.00 4.64
CA HIS A 4 -29.25 14.78 5.40
C HIS A 4 -28.26 13.86 4.66
N CYS A 5 -27.05 13.70 5.22
CA CYS A 5 -26.18 12.59 4.84
C CYS A 5 -26.83 11.29 5.31
N ASN A 6 -27.32 10.50 4.36
CA ASN A 6 -27.94 9.23 4.66
C ASN A 6 -26.84 8.21 5.04
N SER A 7 -26.68 7.94 6.34
CA SER A 7 -25.61 7.13 6.96
C SER A 7 -25.72 5.61 6.69
N ASN A 8 -26.77 5.15 6.00
CA ASN A 8 -27.11 3.72 5.89
C ASN A 8 -26.47 2.97 4.69
N SER A 9 -25.18 3.11 4.38
CA SER A 9 -24.60 2.39 3.22
C SER A 9 -23.14 1.93 3.36
N ILE A 10 -22.77 1.33 4.49
CA ILE A 10 -21.53 0.52 4.60
C ILE A 10 -21.95 -0.94 4.89
N LYS A 11 -22.84 -1.51 4.06
CA LYS A 11 -23.29 -2.91 4.22
C LYS A 11 -22.82 -3.86 3.10
N ALA A 12 -22.01 -3.39 2.14
CA ALA A 12 -21.62 -4.19 0.97
C ALA A 12 -20.09 -4.28 0.77
N LEU A 13 -19.30 -4.22 1.83
CA LEU A 13 -17.86 -4.44 1.75
C LEU A 13 -17.51 -5.53 2.75
N ILE A 14 -17.27 -6.76 2.30
CA ILE A 14 -16.30 -7.74 2.82
C ILE A 14 -16.61 -9.12 2.20
N SER A 15 -15.72 -9.58 1.33
CA SER A 15 -15.26 -10.96 1.31
C SER A 15 -13.79 -10.92 0.90
N CYS A 16 -12.89 -10.94 1.88
CA CYS A 16 -11.45 -10.99 1.65
C CYS A 16 -10.81 -11.86 2.73
N LYS A 17 -10.55 -13.11 2.39
CA LYS A 17 -9.67 -14.00 3.17
C LYS A 17 -8.31 -14.00 2.47
N ILE A 18 -7.37 -13.22 3.00
CA ILE A 18 -5.97 -13.26 2.55
C ILE A 18 -5.26 -14.24 3.48
N ASP A 19 -4.69 -15.32 2.94
CA ASP A 19 -3.83 -16.22 3.73
C ASP A 19 -2.44 -15.57 3.90
N SER A 20 -2.36 -14.62 4.83
CA SER A 20 -1.13 -13.88 5.14
C SER A 20 -0.05 -14.78 5.75
N ARG A 21 -0.41 -15.96 6.28
CA ARG A 21 0.52 -16.83 7.00
C ARG A 21 1.47 -17.54 6.03
N GLU A 22 0.96 -17.98 4.88
CA GLU A 22 1.77 -18.62 3.84
C GLU A 22 2.80 -17.63 3.23
N LEU A 23 2.35 -16.40 2.92
CA LEU A 23 3.22 -15.32 2.44
C LEU A 23 4.30 -14.92 3.46
N LEU A 24 3.97 -14.93 4.76
CA LEU A 24 4.97 -14.69 5.81
C LEU A 24 5.98 -15.83 5.93
N VAL A 25 5.54 -17.10 5.88
CA VAL A 25 6.46 -18.24 5.95
C VAL A 25 7.44 -18.21 4.77
N ILE A 26 6.95 -17.91 3.56
CA ILE A 26 7.79 -17.74 2.37
C ILE A 26 8.77 -16.57 2.55
N SER A 27 8.28 -15.41 3.02
CA SER A 27 9.13 -14.23 3.24
C SER A 27 10.15 -14.41 4.37
N LEU A 28 9.83 -15.17 5.42
CA LEU A 28 10.74 -15.50 6.51
C LEU A 28 11.78 -16.56 6.12
N SER A 29 11.49 -17.36 5.10
CA SER A 29 12.39 -18.39 4.57
C SER A 29 13.43 -17.84 3.60
N GLN A 30 13.19 -16.65 3.01
CA GLN A 30 14.10 -15.98 2.09
C GLN A 30 14.66 -14.69 2.69
N PRO A 31 15.97 -14.61 3.01
CA PRO A 31 16.57 -13.37 3.46
C PRO A 31 16.76 -12.37 2.31
N PRO A 32 16.56 -11.06 2.55
CA PRO A 32 16.10 -10.47 3.80
C PRO A 32 14.57 -10.59 3.99
N SER A 33 14.14 -10.94 5.21
CA SER A 33 12.73 -10.91 5.61
C SER A 33 12.11 -9.53 5.38
N SER A 34 10.94 -9.48 4.74
CA SER A 34 10.28 -8.21 4.37
C SER A 34 9.78 -7.49 5.61
N LEU A 35 10.39 -6.33 5.92
CA LEU A 35 9.98 -5.45 7.03
C LEU A 35 8.48 -5.16 6.99
N GLY A 36 7.94 -4.83 5.80
CA GLY A 36 6.53 -4.53 5.62
C GLY A 36 5.61 -5.69 5.97
N LEU A 37 5.93 -6.92 5.56
CA LEU A 37 5.11 -8.10 5.88
C LEU A 37 5.12 -8.42 7.37
N LEU A 38 6.29 -8.37 8.02
CA LEU A 38 6.39 -8.56 9.48
C LEU A 38 5.57 -7.51 10.23
N ALA A 39 5.66 -6.26 9.78
CA ALA A 39 4.95 -5.15 10.40
C ALA A 39 3.42 -5.28 10.23
N LEU A 40 2.92 -5.64 9.05
CA LEU A 40 1.50 -5.89 8.82
C LEU A 40 0.99 -7.08 9.61
N TYR A 41 1.77 -8.15 9.73
CA TYR A 41 1.40 -9.31 10.54
C TYR A 41 1.28 -8.95 12.03
N ALA A 42 2.22 -8.16 12.56
CA ALA A 42 2.13 -7.65 13.92
C ALA A 42 0.87 -6.79 14.13
N LEU A 43 0.51 -5.94 13.17
CA LEU A 43 -0.73 -5.16 13.20
C LEU A 43 -1.98 -6.05 13.20
N ALA A 44 -2.02 -7.07 12.33
CA ALA A 44 -3.13 -8.00 12.23
C ALA A 44 -3.34 -8.80 13.54
N LEU A 45 -2.25 -9.33 14.11
CA LEU A 45 -2.30 -10.01 15.40
C LEU A 45 -2.76 -9.08 16.52
N ARG A 46 -2.26 -7.83 16.54
CA ARG A 46 -2.68 -6.85 17.53
C ARG A 46 -4.15 -6.47 17.38
N SER A 47 -4.66 -6.33 16.15
CA SER A 47 -6.10 -6.08 15.90
C SER A 47 -6.99 -7.22 16.37
N SER A 48 -6.47 -8.45 16.37
CA SER A 48 -7.14 -9.64 16.92
C SER A 48 -6.81 -9.91 18.39
N CYS A 49 -6.26 -8.91 19.10
CA CYS A 49 -5.92 -8.95 20.52
C CYS A 49 -4.97 -10.07 20.96
N TYR A 50 -4.15 -10.58 20.04
CA TYR A 50 -3.05 -11.46 20.42
C TYR A 50 -1.97 -10.70 21.18
N ASP A 51 -1.36 -11.38 22.14
CA ASP A 51 -0.15 -10.90 22.82
C ASP A 51 1.06 -11.14 21.92
N LEU A 52 1.57 -10.06 21.31
CA LEU A 52 2.71 -10.11 20.40
C LEU A 52 4.01 -10.60 21.06
N SER A 53 4.11 -10.54 22.39
CA SER A 53 5.29 -11.06 23.11
C SER A 53 5.40 -12.58 23.08
N THR A 54 4.28 -13.28 22.83
CA THR A 54 4.21 -14.75 22.79
C THR A 54 4.51 -15.34 21.41
N ILE A 55 4.57 -14.50 20.38
CA ILE A 55 4.67 -14.96 18.99
C ILE A 55 6.14 -15.16 18.62
N THR A 56 6.50 -16.39 18.27
CA THR A 56 7.85 -16.78 17.90
C THR A 56 7.89 -17.40 16.51
N PHE A 57 9.06 -17.30 15.87
CA PHE A 57 9.36 -17.97 14.62
C PHE A 57 10.69 -18.71 14.75
N THR A 58 10.73 -19.93 14.23
CA THR A 58 11.98 -20.68 14.08
C THR A 58 12.49 -20.52 12.66
N VAL A 59 13.60 -19.81 12.49
CA VAL A 59 14.27 -19.59 11.21
C VAL A 59 15.64 -20.25 11.27
N LYS A 60 15.91 -21.23 10.40
CA LYS A 60 17.21 -21.95 10.34
C LYS A 60 17.68 -22.45 11.72
N GLY A 61 16.78 -23.06 12.48
CA GLY A 61 17.07 -23.62 13.81
C GLY A 61 17.16 -22.60 14.95
N HIS A 62 17.03 -21.31 14.68
CA HIS A 62 17.04 -20.26 15.71
C HIS A 62 15.62 -19.75 15.94
N THR A 63 15.18 -19.76 17.20
CA THR A 63 13.87 -19.24 17.59
C THR A 63 14.01 -17.80 18.06
N ASP A 64 13.26 -16.89 17.45
CA ASP A 64 13.20 -15.49 17.85
C ASP A 64 11.75 -14.99 17.88
N THR A 65 11.48 -13.94 18.64
CA THR A 65 10.14 -13.34 18.74
C THR A 65 9.83 -12.48 17.52
N LEU A 66 8.55 -12.36 17.15
CA LEU A 66 8.09 -11.47 16.08
C LEU A 66 8.61 -10.05 16.25
N LEU A 67 8.54 -9.52 17.48
CA LEU A 67 8.96 -8.16 17.80
C LEU A 67 10.47 -7.97 17.67
N ASN A 68 11.28 -8.96 18.02
CA ASN A 68 12.74 -8.90 17.83
C ASN A 68 13.13 -9.01 16.36
N GLN A 69 12.45 -9.86 15.58
CA GLN A 69 12.67 -9.92 14.14
C GLN A 69 12.30 -8.60 13.47
N LEU A 70 11.20 -7.98 13.89
CA LEU A 70 10.77 -6.66 13.41
C LEU A 70 11.79 -5.58 13.74
N LYS A 71 12.32 -5.54 14.98
CA LYS A 71 13.43 -4.64 15.36
C LYS A 71 14.66 -4.85 14.47
N SER A 72 15.06 -6.10 14.29
CA SER A 72 16.25 -6.46 13.51
C SER A 72 16.09 -6.10 12.03
N ALA A 73 14.90 -6.25 11.46
CA ALA A 73 14.59 -5.80 10.10
C ALA A 73 14.65 -4.27 9.98
N LEU A 74 14.07 -3.54 10.94
CA LEU A 74 14.06 -2.08 10.94
C LEU A 74 15.47 -1.48 11.16
N GLN A 75 16.30 -2.16 11.96
CA GLN A 75 17.70 -1.79 12.16
C GLN A 75 18.51 -1.96 10.86
N ARG A 76 18.32 -3.06 10.12
CA ARG A 76 18.97 -3.26 8.81
C ARG A 76 18.60 -2.15 7.83
N GLU A 77 17.32 -1.80 7.75
CA GLU A 77 16.87 -0.68 6.91
C GLU A 77 17.50 0.66 7.32
N LYS A 78 17.69 0.90 8.63
CA LYS A 78 18.41 2.09 9.13
C LYS A 78 19.88 2.10 8.72
N ASP A 79 20.53 0.94 8.75
CA ASP A 79 21.92 0.78 8.31
C ASP A 79 22.03 1.04 6.80
N ASP A 80 21.09 0.51 6.01
CA ASP A 80 20.99 0.76 4.56
C ASP A 80 20.80 2.26 4.23
N ILE A 81 20.01 3.00 5.02
CA ILE A 81 19.90 4.47 4.87
C ILE A 81 21.26 5.16 5.05
N THR A 82 22.13 4.63 5.90
CA THR A 82 23.42 5.28 6.22
C THR A 82 24.50 4.96 5.19
N VAL A 83 24.46 3.75 4.62
CA VAL A 83 25.47 3.26 3.68
C VAL A 83 25.05 3.50 2.22
N SER A 84 23.75 3.59 1.93
CA SER A 84 23.28 3.80 0.56
C SER A 84 23.67 5.18 0.02
N GLN A 85 24.11 5.19 -1.24
CA GLN A 85 24.44 6.43 -1.96
C GLN A 85 23.26 7.42 -2.00
N HIS A 86 22.02 6.91 -1.91
CA HIS A 86 20.79 7.68 -2.01
C HIS A 86 20.19 8.06 -0.65
N SER A 87 20.81 7.67 0.47
CA SER A 87 20.31 7.93 1.83
C SER A 87 18.84 7.49 2.06
N ARG A 88 18.48 6.28 1.58
CA ARG A 88 17.11 5.74 1.58
C ARG A 88 17.05 4.28 2.07
N PRO A 89 15.93 3.83 2.68
CA PRO A 89 15.74 2.44 3.09
C PRO A 89 15.81 1.50 1.87
N SER A 90 16.35 0.30 2.01
CA SER A 90 16.41 -0.69 0.91
C SER A 90 15.02 -1.06 0.40
N THR A 91 14.01 -1.05 1.27
CA THR A 91 12.61 -0.99 0.84
C THR A 91 12.20 0.45 0.48
N ASN A 92 11.39 1.08 1.33
CA ASN A 92 10.89 2.44 1.18
C ASN A 92 10.45 3.00 2.54
N TYR A 93 10.23 4.31 2.62
CA TYR A 93 9.82 4.94 3.88
C TYR A 93 8.40 4.58 4.33
N TYR A 94 7.55 4.06 3.45
CA TYR A 94 6.26 3.49 3.85
C TYR A 94 6.47 2.26 4.74
N GLN A 95 7.29 1.29 4.31
CA GLN A 95 7.62 0.10 5.10
C GLN A 95 8.44 0.44 6.35
N TYR A 96 9.38 1.39 6.25
CA TYR A 96 10.11 1.89 7.41
C TYR A 96 9.17 2.44 8.49
N SER A 97 8.23 3.30 8.07
CA SER A 97 7.21 3.88 8.95
C SER A 97 6.27 2.83 9.51
N LEU A 98 5.89 1.83 8.70
CA LEU A 98 5.07 0.71 9.12
C LEU A 98 5.77 -0.12 10.20
N GLY A 99 7.07 -0.36 10.08
CA GLY A 99 7.87 -1.01 11.11
C GLY A 99 7.90 -0.24 12.44
N VAL A 100 8.11 1.08 12.38
CA VAL A 100 8.04 1.98 13.55
C VAL A 100 6.65 1.92 14.20
N MET A 101 5.60 1.99 13.38
CA MET A 101 4.21 1.91 13.83
C MET A 101 3.92 0.58 14.54
N SER A 102 4.27 -0.54 13.92
CA SER A 102 4.01 -1.89 14.45
C SER A 102 4.75 -2.16 15.76
N LEU A 103 5.98 -1.68 15.91
CA LEU A 103 6.68 -1.75 17.21
C LEU A 103 5.95 -0.93 18.28
N CYS A 104 5.53 0.30 17.94
CA CYS A 104 4.86 1.19 18.87
C CYS A 104 3.51 0.63 19.36
N VAL A 105 2.66 0.13 18.46
CA VAL A 105 1.37 -0.47 18.85
C VAL A 105 1.55 -1.78 19.62
N GLY A 106 2.67 -2.47 19.40
CA GLY A 106 3.10 -3.64 20.16
C GLY A 106 3.68 -3.33 21.54
N GLY A 107 3.67 -2.06 21.97
CA GLY A 107 4.19 -1.64 23.28
C GLY A 107 5.71 -1.65 23.38
N VAL A 108 6.40 -1.74 22.25
CA VAL A 108 7.86 -1.78 22.18
C VAL A 108 8.41 -0.39 21.91
N ARG A 109 9.41 0.01 22.70
CA ARG A 109 10.14 1.25 22.47
C ARG A 109 10.93 1.19 21.17
N VAL A 110 10.74 2.20 20.33
CA VAL A 110 11.51 2.38 19.09
C VAL A 110 12.85 3.00 19.42
N GLU A 111 13.94 2.50 18.82
CA GLU A 111 15.27 3.05 19.09
C GLU A 111 15.42 4.49 18.60
N HIS A 112 16.19 5.29 19.34
CA HIS A 112 16.37 6.71 19.04
C HIS A 112 16.98 6.96 17.65
N HIS A 113 17.93 6.13 17.23
CA HIS A 113 18.57 6.28 15.93
C HIS A 113 17.64 5.91 14.78
N VAL A 114 16.78 4.91 14.97
CA VAL A 114 15.73 4.53 14.01
C VAL A 114 14.73 5.68 13.86
N LEU A 115 14.20 6.18 14.98
CA LEU A 115 13.25 7.30 14.98
C LEU A 115 13.86 8.54 14.32
N HIS A 116 15.13 8.84 14.61
CA HIS A 116 15.81 10.01 14.04
C HIS A 116 15.92 9.96 12.51
N LYS A 117 16.14 8.78 11.91
CA LYS A 117 16.15 8.66 10.43
C LYS A 117 14.80 9.00 9.82
N LEU A 118 13.69 8.55 10.43
CA LEU A 118 12.35 8.91 9.96
C LEU A 118 12.06 10.40 10.11
N LEU A 119 12.43 11.00 11.25
CA LEU A 119 12.29 12.45 11.47
C LEU A 119 13.07 13.26 10.45
N LYS A 120 14.32 12.87 10.16
CA LYS A 120 15.15 13.53 9.14
C LYS A 120 14.57 13.37 7.74
N ALA A 121 14.02 12.21 7.40
CA ALA A 121 13.36 12.00 6.12
C ALA A 121 12.15 12.92 5.93
N VAL A 122 11.37 13.17 6.98
CA VAL A 122 10.26 14.15 6.96
C VAL A 122 10.81 15.58 6.83
N GLU A 123 11.80 15.94 7.65
CA GLU A 123 12.43 17.27 7.66
C GLU A 123 12.99 17.63 6.28
N GLN A 124 13.55 16.66 5.56
CA GLN A 124 14.21 16.84 4.26
C GLN A 124 13.30 16.53 3.05
N ASP A 125 12.01 16.26 3.26
CA ASP A 125 11.07 15.91 2.17
C ASP A 125 11.51 14.68 1.35
N HIS A 126 12.07 13.66 2.02
CA HIS A 126 12.52 12.41 1.39
C HIS A 126 11.42 11.36 1.25
N LEU A 127 10.20 11.64 1.73
CA LEU A 127 9.02 10.75 1.59
C LEU A 127 8.41 10.86 0.19
N LYS A 128 9.24 10.60 -0.83
CA LYS A 128 8.92 10.73 -2.25
C LYS A 128 9.05 9.40 -2.99
N HIS A 129 8.43 9.31 -4.15
CA HIS A 129 8.67 8.28 -5.17
C HIS A 129 9.12 8.99 -6.45
N GLY A 130 10.43 8.96 -6.74
CA GLY A 130 11.06 9.85 -7.70
C GLY A 130 10.93 11.29 -7.20
N GLU A 131 10.46 12.18 -8.07
CA GLU A 131 10.23 13.59 -7.74
C GLU A 131 8.87 13.85 -7.07
N ALA A 132 7.96 12.87 -7.10
CA ALA A 132 6.61 13.04 -6.58
C ALA A 132 6.52 12.76 -5.07
N GLU A 133 5.83 13.64 -4.34
CA GLU A 133 5.50 13.40 -2.93
C GLU A 133 4.60 12.15 -2.79
N CYS A 134 4.95 11.25 -1.87
CA CYS A 134 4.20 10.01 -1.65
C CYS A 134 3.25 10.17 -0.46
N VAL A 135 1.99 10.48 -0.74
CA VAL A 135 0.94 10.69 0.28
C VAL A 135 0.83 9.49 1.23
N ASP A 136 0.91 8.26 0.71
CA ASP A 136 0.88 7.03 1.50
C ASP A 136 2.04 6.96 2.50
N SER A 137 3.24 7.36 2.08
CA SER A 137 4.43 7.38 2.94
C SER A 137 4.30 8.45 4.04
N TYR A 138 3.81 9.66 3.71
CA TYR A 138 3.52 10.69 4.71
C TYR A 138 2.44 10.24 5.69
N ALA A 139 1.36 9.62 5.22
CA ALA A 139 0.29 9.14 6.06
C ALA A 139 0.79 8.07 7.05
N MET A 140 1.55 7.08 6.57
CA MET A 140 2.12 6.05 7.43
C MET A 140 3.13 6.63 8.43
N ALA A 141 4.00 7.55 7.99
CA ALA A 141 4.93 8.24 8.87
C ALA A 141 4.20 9.05 9.95
N GLY A 142 3.13 9.75 9.60
CA GLY A 142 2.31 10.53 10.53
C GLY A 142 1.71 9.66 11.62
N MET A 143 1.09 8.55 11.24
CA MET A 143 0.53 7.59 12.21
C MET A 143 1.61 6.98 13.12
N ALA A 144 2.77 6.60 12.55
CA ALA A 144 3.88 6.02 13.29
C ALA A 144 4.45 6.99 14.34
N LEU A 145 4.78 8.21 13.90
CA LEU A 145 5.33 9.26 14.77
C LEU A 145 4.33 9.69 15.85
N GLN A 146 3.04 9.74 15.51
CA GLN A 146 1.99 10.06 16.46
C GLN A 146 1.84 8.95 17.51
N CYS A 147 1.90 7.67 17.12
CA CYS A 147 1.94 6.56 18.06
C CYS A 147 3.12 6.69 19.05
N VAL A 148 4.31 6.98 18.52
CA VAL A 148 5.51 7.17 19.35
C VAL A 148 5.33 8.33 20.31
N LYS A 149 4.75 9.46 19.87
CA LYS A 149 4.40 10.61 20.72
C LYS A 149 3.51 10.19 21.88
N ASP A 150 2.42 9.47 21.58
CA ASP A 150 1.43 9.06 22.57
C ASP A 150 1.94 7.99 23.53
N SER A 151 2.97 7.24 23.13
CA SER A 151 3.63 6.27 24.01
C SER A 151 4.41 6.89 25.17
N ARG A 152 4.66 8.21 25.13
CA ARG A 152 5.50 8.95 26.11
C ARG A 152 6.90 8.35 26.31
N ALA A 153 7.32 7.41 25.48
CA ALA A 153 8.62 6.73 25.58
C ALA A 153 9.80 7.60 25.15
N HIS A 154 9.56 8.80 24.59
CA HIS A 154 10.58 9.70 24.06
C HIS A 154 10.36 11.16 24.48
N VAL A 155 10.75 11.49 25.71
CA VAL A 155 10.83 12.89 26.18
C VAL A 155 11.92 13.69 25.44
N LEU A 156 12.98 13.01 24.96
CA LEU A 156 14.18 13.65 24.42
C LEU A 156 14.02 14.33 23.03
N ARG A 157 12.91 14.12 22.31
CA ARG A 157 12.72 14.66 20.93
C ARG A 157 11.32 15.26 20.70
N ALA A 158 10.66 15.72 21.74
CA ALA A 158 9.28 16.22 21.65
C ALA A 158 9.11 17.35 20.62
N ILE A 159 10.08 18.27 20.53
CA ILE A 159 10.07 19.38 19.57
C ILE A 159 10.18 18.86 18.14
N GLU A 160 11.21 18.07 17.83
CA GLU A 160 11.41 17.48 16.50
C GLU A 160 10.18 16.67 16.04
N LEU A 161 9.59 15.90 16.95
CA LEU A 161 8.40 15.10 16.69
C LEU A 161 7.19 15.96 16.34
N ASN A 162 6.94 17.04 17.11
CA ASN A 162 5.86 17.98 16.83
C ASN A 162 6.06 18.71 15.49
N THR A 163 7.30 19.11 15.19
CA THR A 163 7.65 19.74 13.91
C THR A 163 7.39 18.79 12.75
N ALA A 164 7.83 17.54 12.85
CA ALA A 164 7.59 16.52 11.83
C ALA A 164 6.09 16.24 11.63
N LEU A 165 5.32 16.06 12.70
CA LEU A 165 3.87 15.85 12.64
C LEU A 165 3.15 17.04 11.97
N THR A 166 3.51 18.27 12.33
CA THR A 166 2.95 19.49 11.71
C THR A 166 3.26 19.53 10.22
N LYS A 167 4.50 19.21 9.83
CA LYS A 167 4.91 19.17 8.42
C LYS A 167 4.15 18.10 7.63
N ILE A 168 4.02 16.89 8.18
CA ILE A 168 3.25 15.79 7.58
C ILE A 168 1.80 16.21 7.39
N GLN A 169 1.17 16.77 8.42
CA GLN A 169 -0.20 17.25 8.34
C GLN A 169 -0.37 18.27 7.22
N ASN A 170 0.52 19.26 7.11
CA ASN A 170 0.47 20.26 6.04
C ASN A 170 0.62 19.63 4.66
N LYS A 171 1.52 18.64 4.49
CA LYS A 171 1.68 17.90 3.22
C LYS A 171 0.41 17.14 2.83
N LEU A 172 -0.21 16.44 3.78
CA LEU A 172 -1.47 15.73 3.54
C LEU A 172 -2.61 16.69 3.18
N LEU A 173 -2.72 17.82 3.88
CA LEU A 173 -3.74 18.82 3.59
C LEU A 173 -3.51 19.50 2.22
N ALA A 174 -2.27 19.74 1.85
CA ALA A 174 -1.90 20.31 0.54
C ALA A 174 -2.14 19.33 -0.62
N ALA A 175 -2.14 18.02 -0.36
CA ALA A 175 -2.44 16.99 -1.36
C ALA A 175 -3.95 16.82 -1.65
N ARG A 176 -4.82 17.66 -1.07
CA ARG A 176 -6.27 17.63 -1.34
C ARG A 176 -6.56 18.05 -2.77
N ARG A 177 -7.36 17.22 -3.44
CA ARG A 177 -7.88 17.44 -4.79
C ARG A 177 -9.28 18.05 -4.75
N PRO A 178 -9.71 18.75 -5.81
CA PRO A 178 -11.07 19.30 -5.91
C PRO A 178 -12.20 18.27 -5.83
N ASP A 179 -11.92 17.02 -6.20
CA ASP A 179 -12.88 15.90 -6.15
C ASP A 179 -13.07 15.29 -4.75
N GLY A 180 -12.33 15.80 -3.76
CA GLY A 180 -12.37 15.38 -2.36
C GLY A 180 -11.24 14.44 -1.94
N HIS A 181 -10.49 13.87 -2.89
CA HIS A 181 -9.39 12.94 -2.58
C HIS A 181 -8.18 13.63 -1.96
N ILE A 182 -7.38 12.87 -1.21
CA ILE A 182 -6.06 13.30 -0.71
C ILE A 182 -5.01 12.43 -1.40
N GLY A 183 -4.24 13.03 -2.31
CA GLY A 183 -3.37 12.29 -3.24
C GLY A 183 -4.17 11.67 -4.37
N ASN A 184 -4.60 10.43 -4.21
CA ASN A 184 -5.46 9.74 -5.16
C ASN A 184 -6.54 8.90 -4.44
N GLU A 185 -7.35 8.20 -5.23
CA GLU A 185 -8.47 7.39 -4.79
C GLU A 185 -8.05 6.28 -3.81
N TYR A 186 -6.82 5.78 -3.95
CA TYR A 186 -6.22 4.71 -3.13
C TYR A 186 -5.43 5.23 -1.91
N SER A 187 -4.83 6.42 -2.00
CA SER A 187 -4.09 7.04 -0.88
C SER A 187 -5.00 7.73 0.15
N THR A 188 -6.24 8.09 -0.26
CA THR A 188 -7.16 8.90 0.57
C THR A 188 -7.49 8.23 1.90
N GLY A 189 -7.68 6.90 1.91
CA GLY A 189 -7.95 6.14 3.13
C GLY A 189 -6.86 6.34 4.18
N LEU A 190 -5.61 6.07 3.83
CA LEU A 190 -4.48 6.24 4.73
C LEU A 190 -4.30 7.69 5.17
N ALA A 191 -4.49 8.66 4.27
CA ALA A 191 -4.38 10.08 4.61
C ALA A 191 -5.41 10.49 5.68
N VAL A 192 -6.66 10.02 5.56
CA VAL A 192 -7.70 10.24 6.56
C VAL A 192 -7.32 9.58 7.89
N GLN A 193 -6.86 8.33 7.88
CA GLN A 193 -6.39 7.65 9.10
C GLN A 193 -5.27 8.43 9.81
N ALA A 194 -4.34 9.01 9.05
CA ALA A 194 -3.24 9.80 9.59
C ALA A 194 -3.72 11.13 10.18
N LEU A 195 -4.62 11.84 9.49
CA LEU A 195 -5.21 13.08 10.01
C LEU A 195 -5.98 12.82 11.32
N LEU A 196 -6.79 11.76 11.37
CA LEU A 196 -7.48 11.32 12.59
C LEU A 196 -6.50 11.03 13.73
N ALA A 197 -5.44 10.27 13.46
CA ALA A 197 -4.42 9.95 14.46
C ALA A 197 -3.77 11.22 15.03
N MET A 198 -3.45 12.20 14.17
CA MET A 198 -2.84 13.48 14.55
C MET A 198 -3.84 14.49 15.15
N GLY A 199 -5.06 14.05 15.50
CA GLY A 199 -6.05 14.86 16.20
C GLY A 199 -6.84 15.84 15.32
N GLN A 200 -6.81 15.69 13.99
CA GLN A 200 -7.67 16.47 13.12
C GLN A 200 -9.12 15.97 13.20
N GLN A 201 -10.05 16.92 13.28
CA GLN A 201 -11.48 16.60 13.22
C GLN A 201 -11.85 16.25 11.78
N VAL A 202 -12.22 14.99 11.56
CA VAL A 202 -12.77 14.50 10.30
C VAL A 202 -14.22 14.11 10.56
N PHE A 203 -15.15 14.90 10.03
CA PHE A 203 -16.58 14.66 10.18
C PHE A 203 -17.08 13.60 9.22
N GLU A 204 -18.17 12.91 9.58
CA GLU A 204 -18.78 11.86 8.74
C GLU A 204 -19.14 12.32 7.33
N CYS A 205 -19.49 13.59 7.14
CA CYS A 205 -19.82 14.19 5.84
C CYS A 205 -18.65 14.99 5.22
N SER A 206 -17.42 14.76 5.67
CA SER A 206 -16.27 15.46 5.10
C SER A 206 -16.01 15.02 3.65
N MET A 207 -15.50 15.95 2.83
CA MET A 207 -15.21 15.69 1.41
C MET A 207 -14.40 14.40 1.15
N PRO A 208 -13.33 14.08 1.92
CA PRO A 208 -12.58 12.83 1.70
C PRO A 208 -13.39 11.56 1.98
N LEU A 209 -14.29 11.60 2.98
CA LEU A 209 -15.15 10.46 3.31
C LEU A 209 -16.22 10.24 2.24
N GLU A 210 -16.84 11.31 1.75
CA GLU A 210 -17.81 11.21 0.66
C GLU A 210 -17.16 10.74 -0.65
N ALA A 211 -15.93 11.17 -0.93
CA ALA A 211 -15.17 10.69 -2.08
C ALA A 211 -14.94 9.18 -1.99
N MET A 212 -14.43 8.67 -0.86
CA MET A 212 -14.25 7.22 -0.65
C MET A 212 -15.57 6.45 -0.68
N ARG A 213 -16.67 6.98 -0.15
CA ARG A 213 -17.99 6.32 -0.20
C ARG A 213 -18.51 6.21 -1.63
N ARG A 214 -18.35 7.27 -2.42
CA ARG A 214 -18.70 7.26 -3.85
C ARG A 214 -17.88 6.21 -4.60
N ASP A 215 -16.57 6.17 -4.36
CA ASP A 215 -15.67 5.21 -5.02
C ASP A 215 -15.96 3.76 -4.61
N ALA A 216 -16.28 3.54 -3.33
CA ALA A 216 -16.73 2.24 -2.84
C ALA A 216 -18.03 1.78 -3.50
N ARG A 217 -19.03 2.67 -3.63
CA ARG A 217 -20.30 2.39 -4.32
C ARG A 217 -20.10 2.08 -5.81
N ASN A 218 -19.08 2.67 -6.42
CA ASN A 218 -18.72 2.43 -7.82
C ASN A 218 -17.82 1.20 -8.01
N GLY A 219 -17.56 0.42 -6.96
CA GLY A 219 -16.74 -0.80 -7.05
C GLY A 219 -15.24 -0.54 -7.29
N LEU A 220 -14.74 0.67 -7.02
CA LEU A 220 -13.34 1.02 -7.28
C LEU A 220 -12.36 0.20 -6.42
N TYR A 221 -12.76 -0.12 -5.19
CA TYR A 221 -11.96 -0.88 -4.22
C TYR A 221 -12.15 -2.39 -4.34
N HIS A 222 -12.05 -2.91 -5.56
CA HIS A 222 -12.12 -4.34 -5.83
C HIS A 222 -10.84 -5.10 -5.42
N ASN A 223 -9.70 -4.40 -5.34
CA ASN A 223 -8.45 -4.96 -4.83
C ASN A 223 -8.54 -5.14 -3.29
N PRO A 224 -8.33 -6.36 -2.76
CA PRO A 224 -8.38 -6.65 -1.32
C PRO A 224 -7.52 -5.74 -0.45
N MET A 225 -6.32 -5.42 -0.92
CA MET A 225 -5.38 -4.58 -0.19
C MET A 225 -5.87 -3.12 -0.17
N ALA A 226 -6.33 -2.59 -1.31
CA ALA A 226 -6.93 -1.26 -1.37
C ALA A 226 -8.11 -1.13 -0.39
N LEU A 227 -9.02 -2.11 -0.41
CA LEU A 227 -10.17 -2.14 0.48
C LEU A 227 -9.75 -2.14 1.96
N SER A 228 -8.76 -2.97 2.33
CA SER A 228 -8.25 -3.05 3.70
C SER A 228 -7.67 -1.73 4.23
N GLN A 229 -7.16 -0.86 3.36
CA GLN A 229 -6.60 0.44 3.75
C GLN A 229 -7.66 1.54 3.84
N VAL A 230 -8.77 1.40 3.12
CA VAL A 230 -9.86 2.38 3.12
C VAL A 230 -10.86 2.13 4.24
N LEU A 231 -11.15 0.87 4.55
CA LEU A 231 -12.16 0.49 5.56
C LEU A 231 -11.97 1.15 6.94
N PRO A 232 -10.76 1.20 7.54
CA PRO A 232 -10.60 1.86 8.83
C PRO A 232 -10.98 3.34 8.76
N ALA A 233 -10.63 4.05 7.68
CA ALA A 233 -10.95 5.47 7.53
C ALA A 233 -12.46 5.71 7.38
N LEU A 234 -13.17 4.85 6.64
CA LEU A 234 -14.63 4.91 6.51
C LEU A 234 -15.34 4.70 7.85
N GLN A 235 -14.71 3.99 8.78
CA GLN A 235 -15.17 3.79 10.16
C GLN A 235 -14.62 4.83 11.15
N LEU A 236 -13.99 5.91 10.65
CA LEU A 236 -13.32 6.93 11.45
C LEU A 236 -12.29 6.34 12.44
N ARG A 237 -11.62 5.26 12.02
CA ARG A 237 -10.53 4.60 12.74
C ARG A 237 -9.21 4.79 12.01
N SER A 238 -8.14 4.48 12.73
CA SER A 238 -6.76 4.53 12.25
C SER A 238 -6.00 3.34 12.81
N TYR A 239 -4.93 2.89 12.16
CA TYR A 239 -4.07 1.82 12.67
C TYR A 239 -3.57 2.07 14.10
N ILE A 240 -3.41 3.33 14.54
CA ILE A 240 -3.02 3.65 15.92
C ILE A 240 -4.01 3.12 16.96
N SER A 241 -5.30 3.00 16.58
CA SER A 241 -6.35 2.51 17.47
C SER A 241 -6.22 1.03 17.83
N THR A 242 -5.42 0.26 17.07
CA THR A 242 -5.11 -1.14 17.39
C THR A 242 -4.37 -1.29 18.72
N ARG A 243 -3.61 -0.25 19.13
CA ARG A 243 -2.87 -0.25 20.38
C ARG A 243 -3.76 -0.47 21.60
N THR A 244 -4.93 0.17 21.62
CA THR A 244 -5.89 0.12 22.74
C THR A 244 -7.13 -0.72 22.41
N LYS A 245 -7.12 -1.45 21.28
CA LYS A 245 -8.24 -2.31 20.88
C LYS A 245 -8.48 -3.38 21.94
N GLN A 246 -9.75 -3.48 22.33
CA GLN A 246 -10.31 -4.58 23.10
C GLN A 246 -11.21 -5.38 22.17
N CYS A 247 -10.99 -6.69 22.13
CA CYS A 247 -11.78 -7.60 21.33
C CYS A 247 -12.97 -8.00 22.19
N LEU A 248 -14.14 -7.49 21.80
CA LEU A 248 -15.41 -7.88 22.36
C LEU A 248 -15.94 -9.04 21.53
N ALA A 249 -16.84 -9.85 22.08
CA ALA A 249 -17.57 -10.81 21.28
C ALA A 249 -18.33 -10.04 20.19
N GLU A 250 -18.02 -10.30 18.93
CA GLU A 250 -18.75 -9.71 17.82
C GLU A 250 -20.09 -10.45 17.67
N ASP A 251 -21.13 -9.74 17.22
CA ASP A 251 -22.27 -10.44 16.65
C ASP A 251 -21.84 -10.95 15.27
N ASP A 252 -22.08 -12.23 15.00
CA ASP A 252 -21.73 -12.86 13.73
C ASP A 252 -22.80 -12.49 12.68
N SER A 253 -23.04 -11.18 12.52
CA SER A 253 -24.15 -10.62 11.72
C SER A 253 -23.79 -10.36 10.26
N LEU A 254 -22.57 -10.70 9.84
CA LEU A 254 -22.13 -10.56 8.46
C LEU A 254 -22.91 -11.55 7.57
N VAL A 255 -23.94 -11.04 6.90
CA VAL A 255 -24.65 -11.79 5.85
C VAL A 255 -23.85 -11.65 4.56
N LEU A 256 -23.18 -12.73 4.17
CA LEU A 256 -22.57 -12.81 2.84
C LEU A 256 -23.70 -12.95 1.81
N GLU A 257 -23.75 -12.03 0.85
CA GLU A 257 -24.65 -12.19 -0.28
C GLU A 257 -24.26 -13.47 -1.04
N PRO A 258 -25.24 -14.28 -1.48
CA PRO A 258 -24.95 -15.44 -2.30
C PRO A 258 -24.20 -14.98 -3.56
N PRO A 259 -23.20 -15.73 -4.03
CA PRO A 259 -22.50 -15.39 -5.26
C PRO A 259 -23.52 -15.24 -6.39
N GLU A 260 -23.38 -14.17 -7.16
CA GLU A 260 -24.28 -13.93 -8.30
C GLU A 260 -24.30 -15.16 -9.20
N PRO A 261 -25.49 -15.59 -9.69
CA PRO A 261 -25.57 -16.72 -10.59
C PRO A 261 -24.69 -16.45 -11.80
N VAL A 262 -23.94 -17.47 -12.24
CA VAL A 262 -23.13 -17.41 -13.45
C VAL A 262 -24.08 -17.26 -14.64
N VAL A 263 -24.38 -16.03 -15.02
CA VAL A 263 -25.04 -15.72 -16.27
C VAL A 263 -23.99 -15.85 -17.36
N GLU A 264 -24.32 -16.51 -18.47
CA GLU A 264 -23.47 -16.46 -19.67
C GLU A 264 -23.21 -15.00 -20.02
N ALA A 265 -21.98 -14.55 -19.78
CA ALA A 265 -21.61 -13.18 -20.09
C ALA A 265 -21.79 -12.99 -21.60
N PRO A 266 -22.50 -11.93 -22.04
CA PRO A 266 -22.59 -11.62 -23.46
C PRO A 266 -21.19 -11.53 -24.05
N VAL A 267 -21.01 -12.05 -25.28
CA VAL A 267 -19.73 -11.99 -25.98
C VAL A 267 -19.29 -10.53 -26.08
N GLN A 268 -18.29 -10.16 -25.29
CA GLN A 268 -17.80 -8.80 -25.27
C GLN A 268 -17.09 -8.49 -26.60
N PRO A 269 -17.29 -7.29 -27.17
CA PRO A 269 -16.60 -6.89 -28.38
C PRO A 269 -15.08 -6.90 -28.13
N LYS A 270 -14.31 -7.19 -29.18
CA LYS A 270 -12.84 -7.09 -29.10
C LYS A 270 -12.40 -5.65 -29.25
N VAL A 271 -11.43 -5.27 -28.42
CA VAL A 271 -10.82 -3.95 -28.34
C VAL A 271 -9.34 -4.08 -28.71
N PHE A 272 -8.87 -3.18 -29.57
CA PHE A 272 -7.47 -3.12 -29.98
C PHE A 272 -6.62 -2.44 -28.90
N VAL A 273 -5.51 -3.07 -28.53
CA VAL A 273 -4.57 -2.54 -27.55
C VAL A 273 -3.17 -2.56 -28.13
N SER A 274 -2.47 -1.42 -28.09
CA SER A 274 -1.04 -1.36 -28.34
C SER A 274 -0.26 -1.28 -27.03
N VAL A 275 0.82 -2.04 -26.92
CA VAL A 275 1.71 -2.03 -25.76
C VAL A 275 3.09 -1.60 -26.21
N THR A 276 3.54 -0.45 -25.72
CA THR A 276 4.87 0.08 -25.97
C THR A 276 5.75 -0.18 -24.74
N VAL A 277 6.80 -1.00 -24.90
CA VAL A 277 7.79 -1.25 -23.85
C VAL A 277 8.98 -0.32 -24.05
N HIS A 278 9.34 0.43 -23.01
CA HIS A 278 10.55 1.25 -22.97
C HIS A 278 11.56 0.63 -22.00
N THR A 279 12.69 0.17 -22.51
CA THR A 279 13.80 -0.34 -21.70
C THR A 279 14.53 0.80 -20.98
N SER A 280 15.36 0.48 -19.98
CA SER A 280 16.17 1.51 -19.31
C SER A 280 17.20 2.17 -20.24
N GLU A 281 17.61 1.48 -21.31
CA GLU A 281 18.52 1.99 -22.35
C GLU A 281 17.81 2.84 -23.42
N GLY A 282 16.49 2.99 -23.33
CA GLY A 282 15.68 3.80 -24.25
C GLY A 282 15.21 3.07 -25.52
N THR A 283 15.47 1.77 -25.63
CA THR A 283 14.91 0.92 -26.69
C THR A 283 13.40 0.85 -26.56
N LYS A 284 12.70 0.94 -27.69
CA LYS A 284 11.24 0.86 -27.75
C LYS A 284 10.82 -0.36 -28.55
N SER A 285 9.97 -1.19 -27.95
CA SER A 285 9.34 -2.33 -28.61
C SER A 285 7.83 -2.14 -28.60
N LEU A 286 7.19 -2.34 -29.75
CA LEU A 286 5.75 -2.17 -29.92
C LEU A 286 5.10 -3.53 -30.17
N TYR A 287 4.04 -3.78 -29.42
CA TYR A 287 3.22 -4.98 -29.52
C TYR A 287 1.75 -4.60 -29.68
N SER A 288 0.96 -5.48 -30.28
CA SER A 288 -0.47 -5.22 -30.45
C SER A 288 -1.29 -6.50 -30.34
N VAL A 289 -2.45 -6.41 -29.72
CA VAL A 289 -3.38 -7.53 -29.58
C VAL A 289 -4.82 -7.04 -29.51
N ASN A 290 -5.76 -7.88 -29.93
CA ASN A 290 -7.19 -7.64 -29.74
C ASN A 290 -7.68 -8.48 -28.56
N VAL A 291 -8.23 -7.84 -27.54
CA VAL A 291 -8.74 -8.50 -26.32
C VAL A 291 -10.23 -8.23 -26.14
N PRO A 292 -11.01 -9.13 -25.50
CA PRO A 292 -12.38 -8.79 -25.11
C PRO A 292 -12.40 -7.51 -24.25
N GLN A 293 -13.41 -6.66 -24.46
CA GLN A 293 -13.65 -5.51 -23.60
C GLN A 293 -13.74 -5.95 -22.12
N GLY A 294 -13.22 -5.12 -21.21
CA GLY A 294 -13.15 -5.44 -19.78
C GLY A 294 -12.03 -6.42 -19.39
N SER A 295 -11.17 -6.84 -20.33
CA SER A 295 -9.96 -7.60 -19.99
C SER A 295 -9.03 -6.78 -19.11
N SER A 296 -8.33 -7.44 -18.19
CA SER A 296 -7.26 -6.81 -17.42
C SER A 296 -6.00 -6.60 -18.26
N LEU A 297 -5.15 -5.65 -17.87
CA LEU A 297 -3.82 -5.52 -18.48
C LEU A 297 -3.00 -6.81 -18.36
N LEU A 298 -3.14 -7.56 -17.28
CA LEU A 298 -2.48 -8.88 -17.13
C LEU A 298 -2.89 -9.84 -18.26
N GLN A 299 -4.18 -9.93 -18.58
CA GLN A 299 -4.66 -10.76 -19.68
C GLN A 299 -4.14 -10.28 -21.04
N VAL A 300 -3.95 -8.97 -21.24
CA VAL A 300 -3.28 -8.42 -22.43
C VAL A 300 -1.84 -8.94 -22.52
N LEU A 301 -1.07 -8.87 -21.42
CA LEU A 301 0.33 -9.34 -21.39
C LEU A 301 0.42 -10.86 -21.58
N GLU A 302 -0.50 -11.63 -20.99
CA GLU A 302 -0.58 -13.08 -21.17
C GLU A 302 -0.85 -13.44 -22.64
N LEU A 303 -1.81 -12.77 -23.28
CA LEU A 303 -2.10 -13.00 -24.70
C LEU A 303 -0.91 -12.62 -25.59
N LEU A 304 -0.23 -11.50 -25.32
CA LEU A 304 0.98 -11.13 -26.05
C LEU A 304 2.10 -12.17 -25.90
N ALA A 305 2.23 -12.77 -24.72
CA ALA A 305 3.24 -13.80 -24.45
C ALA A 305 2.91 -15.15 -25.11
N THR A 306 1.64 -15.42 -25.47
CA THR A 306 1.28 -16.65 -26.20
C THR A 306 1.71 -16.62 -27.66
N ASP A 307 1.90 -15.44 -28.25
CA ASP A 307 2.38 -15.30 -29.62
C ASP A 307 3.92 -15.34 -29.64
N SER A 308 4.47 -16.54 -29.85
CA SER A 308 5.91 -16.74 -29.94
C SER A 308 6.57 -15.96 -31.08
N THR A 309 5.80 -15.50 -32.08
CA THR A 309 6.34 -14.70 -33.20
C THR A 309 6.51 -13.23 -32.83
N ALA A 310 5.77 -12.74 -31.83
CA ALA A 310 5.90 -11.38 -31.33
C ALA A 310 7.14 -11.20 -30.44
N GLY A 311 7.62 -12.26 -29.78
CA GLY A 311 8.80 -12.21 -28.92
C GLY A 311 8.61 -11.40 -27.62
N PHE A 312 7.35 -11.13 -27.23
CA PHE A 312 7.03 -10.50 -25.96
C PHE A 312 7.17 -11.51 -24.82
N THR A 313 7.90 -11.15 -23.76
CA THR A 313 8.00 -11.97 -22.54
C THR A 313 7.83 -11.10 -21.31
N PHE A 314 7.29 -11.67 -20.24
CA PHE A 314 7.21 -10.99 -18.96
C PHE A 314 7.20 -11.98 -17.79
N GLU A 315 7.60 -11.51 -16.62
CA GLU A 315 7.49 -12.24 -15.36
C GLU A 315 6.84 -11.36 -14.30
N LYS A 316 6.26 -12.02 -13.29
CA LYS A 316 5.56 -11.38 -12.19
C LYS A 316 5.95 -11.99 -10.86
N GLU A 317 5.98 -11.14 -9.84
CA GLU A 317 6.17 -11.53 -8.44
C GLU A 317 4.85 -11.39 -7.69
N SER A 318 4.61 -12.28 -6.71
CA SER A 318 3.44 -12.19 -5.85
C SER A 318 3.61 -11.07 -4.82
N SER A 319 2.58 -10.25 -4.63
CA SER A 319 2.53 -9.24 -3.57
C SER A 319 1.15 -9.19 -2.91
N LEU A 320 1.05 -8.50 -1.77
CA LEU A 320 -0.26 -8.24 -1.13
C LEU A 320 -1.22 -7.45 -2.03
N TRP A 321 -0.69 -6.66 -2.95
CA TRP A 321 -1.48 -5.91 -3.94
C TRP A 321 -1.83 -6.73 -5.18
N GLY A 322 -1.35 -7.98 -5.29
CA GLY A 322 -1.51 -8.81 -6.48
C GLY A 322 -0.20 -8.98 -7.26
N PRO A 323 -0.27 -9.42 -8.53
CA PRO A 323 0.92 -9.67 -9.34
C PRO A 323 1.64 -8.36 -9.65
N PHE A 324 2.88 -8.27 -9.21
CA PHE A 324 3.79 -7.16 -9.48
C PHE A 324 4.66 -7.48 -10.70
N LEU A 325 4.67 -6.60 -11.70
CA LEU A 325 5.44 -6.79 -12.92
C LEU A 325 6.94 -6.61 -12.63
N SER A 326 7.74 -7.66 -12.78
CA SER A 326 9.16 -7.66 -12.39
C SER A 326 10.12 -7.71 -13.59
N VAL A 327 9.79 -8.49 -14.61
CA VAL A 327 10.61 -8.65 -15.83
C VAL A 327 9.75 -8.39 -17.06
N VAL A 328 10.28 -7.66 -18.04
CA VAL A 328 9.69 -7.52 -19.38
C VAL A 328 10.80 -7.64 -20.41
N ASN A 329 10.59 -8.49 -21.42
CA ASN A 329 11.55 -8.77 -22.50
C ASN A 329 12.96 -9.13 -21.99
N GLY A 330 13.02 -9.90 -20.89
CA GLY A 330 14.27 -10.30 -20.25
C GLY A 330 14.95 -9.23 -19.40
N GLU A 331 14.49 -7.97 -19.44
CA GLU A 331 15.01 -6.91 -18.58
C GLU A 331 14.27 -6.92 -17.24
N GLN A 332 15.03 -6.89 -16.14
CA GLN A 332 14.46 -6.87 -14.82
C GLN A 332 14.51 -5.49 -14.18
N ALA A 333 13.42 -5.12 -13.51
CA ALA A 333 13.34 -3.92 -12.69
C ALA A 333 13.10 -4.33 -11.23
N ARG A 334 14.10 -4.07 -10.37
CA ARG A 334 14.06 -4.42 -8.95
C ARG A 334 14.16 -3.20 -8.06
N GLN A 335 13.51 -3.27 -6.90
CA GLN A 335 13.59 -2.25 -5.85
C GLN A 335 15.02 -2.03 -5.34
N SER A 336 15.86 -3.07 -5.30
CA SER A 336 17.30 -2.97 -4.94
C SER A 336 18.06 -1.99 -5.83
N ASP A 337 17.69 -1.95 -7.11
CA ASP A 337 18.34 -1.12 -8.13
C ASP A 337 17.62 0.23 -8.29
N ARG A 338 16.63 0.51 -7.43
CA ARG A 338 15.72 1.65 -7.55
C ARG A 338 15.04 1.74 -8.91
N ARG A 339 14.74 0.60 -9.52
CA ARG A 339 14.06 0.52 -10.82
C ARG A 339 12.72 -0.19 -10.68
N TYR A 340 11.76 0.20 -11.51
CA TYR A 340 10.46 -0.45 -11.60
C TYR A 340 9.85 -0.24 -12.99
N TRP A 341 8.88 -1.08 -13.34
CA TRP A 341 8.07 -0.93 -14.53
C TRP A 341 6.91 0.03 -14.26
N GLN A 342 7.05 1.28 -14.68
CA GLN A 342 5.97 2.26 -14.64
C GLN A 342 4.95 1.97 -15.75
N LEU A 343 3.68 1.89 -15.36
CA LEU A 343 2.57 1.66 -16.28
C LEU A 343 1.88 2.98 -16.58
N SER A 344 1.52 3.23 -17.83
CA SER A 344 0.78 4.41 -18.23
C SER A 344 -0.19 4.09 -19.37
N ALA A 345 -1.34 4.75 -19.40
CA ALA A 345 -2.28 4.71 -20.52
C ALA A 345 -2.54 6.15 -20.99
N GLU A 346 -2.51 6.39 -22.31
CA GLU A 346 -2.77 7.71 -22.89
C GLU A 346 -1.99 8.86 -22.21
N ASN A 347 -0.70 8.63 -21.92
CA ASN A 347 0.22 9.54 -21.23
C ASN A 347 -0.07 9.81 -19.74
N SER A 348 -1.04 9.11 -19.14
CA SER A 348 -1.32 9.19 -17.70
C SER A 348 -0.79 7.96 -16.97
N VAL A 349 -0.11 8.17 -15.84
CA VAL A 349 0.37 7.06 -14.99
C VAL A 349 -0.83 6.32 -14.41
N LEU A 350 -0.80 5.00 -14.50
CA LEU A 350 -1.88 4.18 -13.95
C LEU A 350 -1.87 4.22 -12.42
N THR A 351 -3.06 4.27 -11.83
CA THR A 351 -3.27 4.17 -10.39
C THR A 351 -3.57 2.73 -9.94
N GLN A 352 -3.62 1.77 -10.87
CA GLN A 352 -3.92 0.35 -10.65
C GLN A 352 -2.82 -0.55 -11.22
N GLY A 353 -2.65 -1.74 -10.63
CA GLY A 353 -1.74 -2.76 -11.11
C GLY A 353 -2.27 -3.54 -12.32
N ILE A 354 -1.42 -4.38 -12.91
CA ILE A 354 -1.72 -5.11 -14.16
C ILE A 354 -2.98 -6.00 -14.06
N ARG A 355 -3.26 -6.59 -12.89
CA ARG A 355 -4.46 -7.43 -12.71
C ARG A 355 -5.75 -6.60 -12.65
N ASP A 356 -5.63 -5.39 -12.14
CA ASP A 356 -6.76 -4.60 -11.66
C ASP A 356 -7.23 -3.56 -12.68
N TYR A 357 -6.30 -3.05 -13.50
CA TYR A 357 -6.60 -2.11 -14.57
C TYR A 357 -7.32 -2.79 -15.73
N LYS A 358 -8.46 -2.23 -16.15
CA LYS A 358 -9.36 -2.79 -17.18
C LYS A 358 -9.25 -2.05 -18.50
N ILE A 359 -9.28 -2.79 -19.61
CA ILE A 359 -9.28 -2.25 -20.97
C ILE A 359 -10.72 -2.09 -21.46
N GLU A 360 -11.22 -0.87 -21.45
CA GLU A 360 -12.60 -0.56 -21.87
C GLU A 360 -12.70 -0.08 -23.32
N MET A 361 -11.65 0.56 -23.83
CA MET A 361 -11.63 1.19 -25.15
C MET A 361 -10.26 1.03 -25.80
N PRO A 362 -10.15 1.24 -27.13
CA PRO A 362 -8.86 1.18 -27.79
C PRO A 362 -7.90 2.19 -27.19
N GLN A 363 -6.71 1.72 -26.80
CA GLN A 363 -5.74 2.56 -26.11
C GLN A 363 -4.32 2.05 -26.26
N ASN A 364 -3.37 2.96 -26.04
CA ASN A 364 -1.95 2.65 -25.94
C ASN A 364 -1.49 2.57 -24.47
N ILE A 365 -0.94 1.40 -24.12
CA ILE A 365 -0.29 1.17 -22.83
C ILE A 365 1.21 1.34 -22.99
N VAL A 366 1.83 2.10 -22.10
CA VAL A 366 3.28 2.27 -22.02
C VAL A 366 3.78 1.56 -20.76
N ILE A 367 4.75 0.66 -20.93
CA ILE A 367 5.45 -0.04 -19.85
C ILE A 367 6.90 0.42 -19.89
N LYS A 368 7.29 1.28 -18.94
CA LYS A 368 8.61 1.93 -18.95
C LYS A 368 9.44 1.50 -17.75
N ASN A 369 10.64 0.96 -18.00
CA ASN A 369 11.62 0.77 -16.94
C ASN A 369 12.17 2.13 -16.53
N THR A 370 11.95 2.54 -15.28
CA THR A 370 12.35 3.85 -14.79
C THR A 370 12.86 3.78 -13.37
N SER A 371 13.64 4.78 -12.96
CA SER A 371 14.24 4.87 -11.64
C SER A 371 13.55 5.89 -10.72
N TYR A 372 13.84 5.84 -9.41
CA TYR A 372 13.26 6.72 -8.39
C TYR A 372 14.15 6.98 -7.18
#